data_AF-A0A0L1J407-F1
#
_entry.id   AF-A0A0L1J407-F1
#
_cell.length_a   1.000
_cell.length_b   1.000
_cell.length_c   1.000
_cell.angle_alpha   90.00
_cell.angle_beta   90.00
_cell.angle_gamma   90.00
#
_symmetry.space_group_name_H-M   'P 1'
#
loop_
_entity.id
_entity.type
_entity.pdbx_description
1 polymer ?
#
loop_
_entity_poly.entity_id
_entity_poly.type
_entity_poly.pdbx_seq_one_letter_code
_entity_poly.pdbx_strand_id
1 'polypeptide(L)'
;MGQMGISGYAQSHSDLGGYTTAFHPPTMANSSGAIGRSAEILGRWGELAAVSSAVFRSHEGNVPEVNAQFYSNSSTYSYYAYNARMFKSLGPYRRQVLNTESKTRGWPLLRMAVLYHPDDAKARQISYQSFYLGADLYVAPVLDPQTTKLNVYLPGTDRHRTYTHVWSGKTYHAGQTVRVDAPYGKPAMFVVNHARSPQLDVFLNFVRKENGTVIRV
;
A
#
# COMPACT_ATOMS: atom_id res chain seq x y z
N MET A 1 -0.13 9.08 7.78
CA MET A 1 1.09 9.19 6.96
C MET A 1 1.04 10.41 6.03
N GLY A 2 0.03 10.57 5.17
CA GLY A 2 -0.02 11.70 4.20
C GLY A 2 0.08 13.10 4.84
N GLN A 3 -0.72 13.37 5.88
CA GLN A 3 -0.69 14.66 6.60
C GLN A 3 0.67 14.94 7.24
N MET A 4 1.29 13.95 7.90
CA MET A 4 2.65 14.08 8.45
C MET A 4 3.66 14.48 7.38
N GLY A 5 3.52 13.93 6.16
CA GLY A 5 4.37 14.27 5.04
C GLY A 5 4.26 15.74 4.62
N ILE A 6 3.04 16.30 4.64
CA ILE A 6 2.81 17.73 4.40
C ILE A 6 3.41 18.57 5.54
N SER A 7 3.41 18.06 6.76
CA SER A 7 4.05 18.71 7.92
C SER A 7 5.58 18.55 7.96
N GLY A 8 6.23 18.04 6.91
CA GLY A 8 7.69 17.95 6.81
C GLY A 8 8.32 16.65 7.31
N TYR A 9 7.51 15.69 7.80
CA TYR A 9 8.01 14.37 8.19
C TYR A 9 8.05 13.44 6.98
N ALA A 10 9.21 13.38 6.32
CA ALA A 10 9.34 12.67 5.06
C ALA A 10 9.25 11.14 5.15
N GLN A 11 9.43 10.59 6.36
CA GLN A 11 9.47 9.15 6.63
C GLN A 11 8.43 8.80 7.69
N SER A 12 7.68 7.73 7.44
CA SER A 12 6.75 7.16 8.41
C SER A 12 6.57 5.66 8.14
N HIS A 13 6.02 4.96 9.12
CA HIS A 13 5.58 3.58 9.00
C HIS A 13 4.41 3.34 9.97
N SER A 14 3.86 2.13 9.95
CA SER A 14 2.87 1.65 10.92
C SER A 14 3.18 0.21 11.30
N ASP A 15 2.65 -0.25 12.43
CA ASP A 15 2.63 -1.67 12.80
C ASP A 15 1.83 -2.47 11.78
N LEU A 16 2.42 -3.52 11.22
CA LEU A 16 1.68 -4.44 10.36
C LEU A 16 0.54 -5.10 11.16
N GLY A 17 -0.69 -4.87 10.72
CA GLY A 17 -1.89 -5.41 11.36
C GLY A 17 -2.38 -4.60 12.55
N GLY A 18 -1.82 -3.42 12.82
CA GLY A 18 -2.21 -2.58 13.95
C GLY A 18 -1.68 -3.07 15.30
N TYR A 19 -2.17 -2.48 16.38
CA TYR A 19 -1.67 -2.70 17.74
C TYR A 19 -2.79 -3.06 18.73
N THR A 20 -3.80 -2.18 18.85
CA THR A 20 -4.79 -2.27 19.91
C THR A 20 -5.82 -3.37 19.64
N THR A 21 -5.79 -4.39 20.49
CA THR A 21 -6.91 -5.31 20.72
C THR A 21 -7.80 -4.68 21.78
N ALA A 22 -9.05 -4.42 21.41
CA ALA A 22 -10.09 -3.95 22.30
C ALA A 22 -11.07 -5.09 22.62
N PHE A 23 -11.94 -4.86 23.60
CA PHE A 23 -12.93 -5.82 24.04
C PHE A 23 -14.33 -5.22 24.01
N HIS A 24 -15.30 -6.01 23.57
CA HIS A 24 -16.72 -5.77 23.77
C HIS A 24 -17.30 -6.84 24.71
N PRO A 25 -18.50 -6.61 25.29
CA PRO A 25 -19.20 -7.66 26.02
C PRO A 25 -19.25 -8.96 25.19
N PRO A 26 -18.89 -10.11 25.79
CA PRO A 26 -18.91 -11.40 25.09
C PRO A 26 -20.26 -11.70 24.44
N THR A 27 -20.20 -12.36 23.29
CA THR A 27 -21.39 -12.83 22.57
C THR A 27 -21.28 -14.33 22.33
N MET A 28 -22.38 -14.98 21.94
CA MET A 28 -22.35 -16.39 21.51
C MET A 28 -21.36 -16.65 20.36
N ALA A 29 -21.14 -15.66 19.49
CA ALA A 29 -20.22 -15.75 18.35
C ALA A 29 -18.77 -15.38 18.71
N ASN A 30 -18.54 -14.71 19.85
CA ASN A 30 -17.22 -14.33 20.34
C ASN A 30 -17.22 -14.34 21.87
N SER A 31 -16.92 -15.51 22.44
CA SER A 31 -16.93 -15.74 23.89
C SER A 31 -15.83 -14.98 24.64
N SER A 32 -14.75 -14.60 23.95
CA SER A 32 -13.69 -13.77 24.52
C SER A 32 -14.04 -12.28 24.57
N GLY A 33 -15.00 -11.84 23.75
CA GLY A 33 -15.27 -10.41 23.52
C GLY A 33 -14.14 -9.66 22.80
N ALA A 34 -13.02 -10.31 22.48
CA ALA A 34 -11.85 -9.67 21.89
C ALA A 34 -12.09 -9.31 20.42
N ILE A 35 -11.74 -8.07 20.06
CA ILE A 35 -11.66 -7.61 18.67
C ILE A 35 -10.22 -7.85 18.21
N GLY A 36 -9.94 -9.10 17.84
CA GLY A 36 -8.63 -9.53 17.39
C GLY A 36 -8.35 -9.18 15.92
N ARG A 37 -7.06 -9.17 15.59
CA ARG A 37 -6.52 -9.06 14.23
C ARG A 37 -6.74 -10.37 13.48
N SER A 38 -7.31 -10.28 12.28
CA SER A 38 -7.43 -11.42 11.37
C SER A 38 -6.20 -11.61 10.48
N ALA A 39 -6.05 -12.80 9.88
CA ALA A 39 -5.01 -13.08 8.89
C ALA A 39 -5.12 -12.15 7.66
N GLU A 40 -6.35 -11.81 7.24
CA GLU A 40 -6.59 -10.88 6.14
C GLU A 40 -6.07 -9.48 6.46
N ILE A 41 -6.42 -8.93 7.62
CA ILE A 41 -5.96 -7.61 8.05
C ILE A 41 -4.43 -7.60 8.12
N LEU A 42 -3.81 -8.62 8.72
CA LEU A 42 -2.36 -8.72 8.80
C LEU A 42 -1.70 -8.71 7.40
N GLY A 43 -2.27 -9.46 6.47
CA GLY A 43 -1.81 -9.55 5.08
C GLY A 43 -1.97 -8.25 4.29
N ARG A 44 -3.18 -7.66 4.30
CA ARG A 44 -3.49 -6.38 3.62
C ARG A 44 -2.69 -5.21 4.19
N TRP A 45 -2.47 -5.19 5.50
CA TRP A 45 -1.61 -4.18 6.11
C TRP A 45 -0.13 -4.39 5.73
N GLY A 46 0.31 -5.64 5.57
CA GLY A 46 1.61 -5.94 5.00
C GLY A 46 1.78 -5.42 3.57
N GLU A 47 0.75 -5.54 2.73
CA GLU A 47 0.76 -4.93 1.39
C GLU A 47 0.89 -3.42 1.47
N LEU A 48 0.05 -2.77 2.28
CA LEU A 48 0.09 -1.32 2.51
C LEU A 48 1.48 -0.89 2.97
N ALA A 49 2.03 -1.52 4.01
CA ALA A 49 3.34 -1.17 4.55
C ALA A 49 4.46 -1.35 3.53
N ALA A 50 4.37 -2.37 2.67
CA ALA A 50 5.36 -2.58 1.61
C ALA A 50 5.43 -1.40 0.61
N VAL A 51 4.32 -0.69 0.42
CA VAL A 51 4.15 0.38 -0.58
C VAL A 51 4.00 1.79 0.02
N SER A 52 3.89 1.94 1.34
CA SER A 52 3.77 3.24 2.02
C SER A 52 4.91 3.55 2.98
N SER A 53 5.47 2.52 3.62
CA SER A 53 6.33 2.72 4.79
C SER A 53 7.81 2.89 4.42
N ALA A 54 8.54 3.63 5.23
CA ALA A 54 10.01 3.67 5.19
C ALA A 54 10.64 2.42 5.81
N VAL A 55 9.95 1.80 6.78
CA VAL A 55 10.36 0.61 7.53
C VAL A 55 9.24 -0.43 7.48
N PHE A 56 9.61 -1.70 7.34
CA PHE A 56 8.70 -2.83 7.35
C PHE A 56 8.80 -3.56 8.71
N ARG A 57 7.82 -3.33 9.60
CA ARG A 57 7.89 -3.78 11.00
C ARG A 57 6.54 -4.30 11.51
N SER A 58 6.53 -5.53 12.03
CA SER A 58 5.37 -6.10 12.73
C SER A 58 5.33 -5.68 14.20
N HIS A 59 4.22 -6.02 14.86
CA HIS A 59 4.07 -5.95 16.30
C HIS A 59 3.02 -6.97 16.75
N GLU A 60 3.27 -7.66 17.87
CA GLU A 60 2.30 -8.65 18.37
C GLU A 60 0.97 -8.04 18.83
N GLY A 61 0.95 -6.73 19.16
CA GLY A 61 -0.17 -6.05 19.80
C GLY A 61 -0.08 -6.12 21.33
N ASN A 62 -1.10 -5.60 22.01
CA ASN A 62 -1.21 -5.62 23.47
C ASN A 62 -1.77 -6.94 24.04
N VAL A 63 -2.37 -7.81 23.22
CA VAL A 63 -2.90 -9.13 23.63
C VAL A 63 -2.54 -10.19 22.56
N PRO A 64 -1.27 -10.64 22.48
CA PRO A 64 -0.78 -11.45 21.37
C PRO A 64 -1.58 -12.73 21.08
N GLU A 65 -2.11 -13.37 22.12
CA GLU A 65 -2.69 -14.72 22.11
C GLU A 65 -4.00 -14.81 21.31
N VAL A 66 -4.72 -13.69 21.18
CA VAL A 66 -6.01 -13.62 20.47
C VAL A 66 -5.89 -13.02 19.06
N ASN A 67 -4.67 -12.69 18.63
CA ASN A 67 -4.40 -12.03 17.36
C ASN A 67 -3.69 -12.99 16.39
N ALA A 68 -4.05 -12.90 15.11
CA ALA A 68 -3.20 -13.47 14.07
C ALA A 68 -1.83 -12.79 14.07
N GLN A 69 -0.78 -13.59 14.09
CA GLN A 69 0.62 -13.19 13.96
C GLN A 69 1.16 -13.69 12.63
N PHE A 70 2.25 -13.09 12.14
CA PHE A 70 2.82 -13.55 10.87
C PHE A 70 3.31 -14.99 10.95
N TYR A 71 3.66 -15.45 12.15
CA TYR A 71 4.10 -16.81 12.44
C TYR A 71 2.98 -17.74 12.93
N SER A 72 1.71 -17.35 12.90
CA SER A 72 0.61 -18.19 13.39
C SER A 72 0.42 -19.48 12.60
N ASN A 73 0.58 -19.43 11.27
CA ASN A 73 0.51 -20.61 10.40
C ASN A 73 1.25 -20.37 9.07
N SER A 74 1.24 -21.39 8.19
CA SER A 74 1.92 -21.33 6.89
C SER A 74 1.35 -20.24 5.97
N SER A 75 0.05 -20.01 5.96
CA SER A 75 -0.58 -18.97 5.14
C SER A 75 -0.16 -17.57 5.57
N THR A 76 -0.26 -17.24 6.87
CA THR A 76 0.18 -15.94 7.40
C THR A 76 1.66 -15.71 7.17
N TYR A 77 2.47 -16.77 7.30
CA TYR A 77 3.92 -16.69 7.09
C TYR A 77 4.26 -16.47 5.61
N SER A 78 3.62 -17.20 4.70
CA SER A 78 3.80 -17.04 3.26
C SER A 78 3.39 -15.64 2.79
N TYR A 79 2.28 -15.09 3.30
CA TYR A 79 1.84 -13.75 2.94
C TYR A 79 2.80 -12.67 3.47
N TYR A 80 3.26 -12.81 4.73
CA TYR A 80 4.28 -11.92 5.28
C TYR A 80 5.58 -11.97 4.47
N ALA A 81 6.08 -13.17 4.15
CA ALA A 81 7.29 -13.36 3.35
C ALA A 81 7.13 -12.74 1.95
N TYR A 82 5.96 -12.88 1.33
CA TYR A 82 5.65 -12.24 0.05
C TYR A 82 5.72 -10.71 0.17
N ASN A 83 5.04 -10.13 1.17
CA ASN A 83 5.03 -8.69 1.41
C ASN A 83 6.44 -8.14 1.73
N ALA A 84 7.26 -8.90 2.47
CA ALA A 84 8.65 -8.53 2.74
C ALA A 84 9.51 -8.51 1.45
N ARG A 85 9.29 -9.46 0.53
CA ARG A 85 9.94 -9.44 -0.80
C ARG A 85 9.47 -8.25 -1.63
N MET A 86 8.17 -7.92 -1.60
CA MET A 86 7.63 -6.74 -2.26
C MET A 86 8.26 -5.46 -1.70
N PHE A 87 8.31 -5.29 -0.38
CA PHE A 87 8.96 -4.16 0.28
C PHE A 87 10.44 -4.05 -0.12
N LYS A 88 11.18 -5.18 -0.10
CA LYS A 88 12.59 -5.25 -0.53
C LYS A 88 12.76 -4.82 -1.98
N SER A 89 11.89 -5.26 -2.89
CA SER A 89 11.97 -4.93 -4.31
C SER A 89 11.77 -3.44 -4.61
N LEU A 90 10.97 -2.75 -3.77
CA LEU A 90 10.82 -1.29 -3.80
C LEU A 90 11.95 -0.54 -3.08
N GLY A 91 12.86 -1.25 -2.41
CA GLY A 91 13.97 -0.68 -1.64
C GLY A 91 14.85 0.29 -2.42
N PRO A 92 15.34 -0.07 -3.64
CA PRO A 92 16.13 0.84 -4.47
C PRO A 92 15.38 2.13 -4.82
N TYR A 93 14.11 2.03 -5.25
CA TYR A 93 13.29 3.19 -5.58
C TYR A 93 13.04 4.09 -4.37
N ARG A 94 12.66 3.49 -3.25
CA ARG A 94 12.47 4.21 -1.97
C ARG A 94 13.73 4.96 -1.55
N ARG A 95 14.91 4.31 -1.60
CA ARG A 95 16.19 4.96 -1.26
C ARG A 95 16.51 6.10 -2.21
N GLN A 96 16.23 5.96 -3.50
CA GLN A 96 16.39 7.05 -4.47
C GLN A 96 15.55 8.25 -4.04
N VAL A 97 14.24 8.08 -3.86
CA VAL A 97 13.33 9.16 -3.43
C VAL A 97 13.81 9.82 -2.13
N LEU A 98 14.21 9.01 -1.14
CA LEU A 98 14.69 9.52 0.14
C LEU A 98 15.99 10.34 0.00
N ASN A 99 16.94 9.87 -0.82
CA ASN A 99 18.24 10.51 -0.98
C ASN A 99 18.21 11.74 -1.90
N THR A 100 17.31 11.76 -2.88
CA THR A 100 17.22 12.85 -3.85
C THR A 100 16.16 13.86 -3.45
N GLU A 101 14.91 13.46 -3.29
CA GLU A 101 13.78 14.39 -3.13
C GLU A 101 13.50 14.71 -1.67
N SER A 102 13.49 13.70 -0.80
CA SER A 102 13.24 13.93 0.63
C SER A 102 14.37 14.70 1.28
N LYS A 103 15.62 14.26 1.09
CA LYS A 103 16.79 14.91 1.72
C LYS A 103 17.00 16.35 1.24
N THR A 104 16.82 16.62 -0.05
CA THR A 104 17.16 17.96 -0.60
C THR A 104 15.99 18.94 -0.61
N ARG A 105 14.75 18.45 -0.66
CA ARG A 105 13.55 19.29 -0.82
C ARG A 105 12.50 19.09 0.28
N GLY A 106 12.72 18.16 1.21
CA GLY A 106 11.73 17.82 2.25
C GLY A 106 10.52 17.04 1.75
N TRP A 107 10.53 16.56 0.50
CA TRP A 107 9.38 15.84 -0.05
C TRP A 107 9.15 14.51 0.67
N PRO A 108 7.92 14.19 1.10
CA PRO A 108 7.67 12.93 1.78
C PRO A 108 7.73 11.74 0.83
N LEU A 109 8.03 10.56 1.37
CA LEU A 109 8.03 9.31 0.60
C LEU A 109 6.63 8.99 0.07
N LEU A 110 5.63 9.09 0.94
CA LEU A 110 4.21 9.00 0.61
C LEU A 110 3.65 10.41 0.41
N ARG A 111 3.03 10.66 -0.75
CA ARG A 111 2.57 11.98 -1.18
C ARG A 111 1.09 11.96 -1.49
N MET A 112 0.36 12.93 -0.94
CA MET A 112 -1.06 13.09 -1.21
C MET A 112 -1.28 13.58 -2.65
N ALA A 113 -2.38 13.14 -3.29
CA ALA A 113 -2.65 13.46 -4.69
C ALA A 113 -2.77 14.98 -4.94
N VAL A 114 -3.32 15.71 -3.98
CA VAL A 114 -3.43 17.19 -4.03
C VAL A 114 -2.10 17.91 -4.26
N LEU A 115 -0.97 17.32 -3.86
CA LEU A 115 0.36 17.92 -4.08
C LEU A 115 0.73 17.99 -5.56
N TYR A 116 0.18 17.10 -6.39
CA TYR A 116 0.43 17.04 -7.82
C TYR A 116 -0.70 17.65 -8.64
N HIS A 117 -1.92 17.63 -8.11
CA HIS A 117 -3.13 18.01 -8.84
C HIS A 117 -4.01 18.96 -8.03
N PRO A 118 -3.51 20.18 -7.71
CA PRO A 118 -4.26 21.15 -6.92
C PRO A 118 -5.57 21.58 -7.60
N ASP A 119 -5.59 21.62 -8.93
CA ASP A 119 -6.76 22.06 -9.71
C ASP A 119 -7.80 20.95 -9.94
N ASP A 120 -7.46 19.70 -9.66
CA ASP A 120 -8.37 18.57 -9.76
C ASP A 120 -9.21 18.45 -8.47
N ALA A 121 -10.49 18.84 -8.56
CA ALA A 121 -11.42 18.82 -7.43
C ALA A 121 -11.58 17.42 -6.80
N LYS A 122 -11.49 16.34 -7.58
CA LYS A 122 -11.56 14.97 -7.05
C LYS A 122 -10.25 14.60 -6.37
N ALA A 123 -9.11 14.96 -6.96
CA ALA A 123 -7.80 14.71 -6.34
C ALA A 123 -7.65 15.41 -4.99
N ARG A 124 -8.22 16.61 -4.83
CA ARG A 124 -8.25 17.34 -3.55
C ARG A 124 -9.03 16.63 -2.44
N GLN A 125 -9.99 15.79 -2.80
CA GLN A 125 -10.81 15.04 -1.84
C GLN A 125 -10.20 13.69 -1.45
N ILE A 126 -9.13 13.25 -2.13
CA ILE A 126 -8.44 12.01 -1.80
C ILE A 126 -7.71 12.17 -0.47
N SER A 127 -8.01 11.27 0.46
CA SER A 127 -7.40 11.22 1.79
C SER A 127 -6.68 9.89 2.00
N TYR A 128 -7.43 8.82 2.23
CA TYR A 128 -6.91 7.48 2.51
C TYR A 128 -7.02 6.54 1.31
N GLN A 129 -7.83 6.88 0.31
CA GLN A 129 -8.18 5.99 -0.80
C GLN A 129 -6.97 5.69 -1.70
N SER A 130 -6.05 6.64 -1.86
CA SER A 130 -4.87 6.48 -2.69
C SER A 130 -3.81 7.54 -2.41
N PHE A 131 -2.58 7.28 -2.84
CA PHE A 131 -1.44 8.15 -2.66
C PHE A 131 -0.37 7.85 -3.71
N TYR A 132 0.61 8.75 -3.82
CA TYR A 132 1.82 8.48 -4.58
C TYR A 132 2.94 7.97 -3.67
N LEU A 133 3.68 6.97 -4.13
CA LEU A 133 4.99 6.61 -3.60
C LEU A 133 6.03 7.23 -4.52
N GLY A 134 6.76 8.24 -4.03
CA GLY A 134 7.55 9.10 -4.92
C GLY A 134 6.67 9.78 -5.97
N ALA A 135 7.23 10.10 -7.14
CA ALA A 135 6.46 10.69 -8.26
C ALA A 135 5.95 9.63 -9.26
N ASP A 136 6.51 8.43 -9.23
CA ASP A 136 6.42 7.47 -10.33
C ASP A 136 5.42 6.34 -10.07
N LEU A 137 5.02 6.14 -8.82
CA LEU A 137 4.06 5.10 -8.43
C LEU A 137 2.83 5.74 -7.80
N TYR A 138 1.65 5.37 -8.29
CA TYR A 138 0.36 5.70 -7.69
C TYR A 138 -0.29 4.44 -7.14
N VAL A 139 -0.79 4.49 -5.92
CA VAL A 139 -1.18 3.31 -5.13
C VAL A 139 -2.55 3.54 -4.52
N ALA A 140 -3.42 2.52 -4.60
CA ALA A 140 -4.69 2.44 -3.90
C ALA A 140 -4.73 1.15 -3.06
N PRO A 141 -4.57 1.22 -1.73
CA PRO A 141 -4.60 0.03 -0.88
C PRO A 141 -6.02 -0.54 -0.77
N VAL A 142 -6.11 -1.85 -0.55
CA VAL A 142 -7.38 -2.48 -0.14
C VAL A 142 -7.53 -2.31 1.37
N LEU A 143 -8.62 -1.65 1.79
CA LEU A 143 -8.88 -1.31 3.20
C LEU A 143 -10.11 -2.02 3.77
N ASP A 144 -11.00 -2.50 2.90
CA ASP A 144 -12.22 -3.21 3.29
C ASP A 144 -12.01 -4.73 3.26
N PRO A 145 -12.63 -5.48 4.19
CA PRO A 145 -12.50 -6.94 4.25
C PRO A 145 -13.06 -7.61 2.99
N GLN A 146 -12.51 -8.78 2.67
CA GLN A 146 -12.91 -9.67 1.58
C GLN A 146 -12.94 -9.00 0.19
N THR A 147 -12.21 -7.90 0.03
CA THR A 147 -12.22 -7.10 -1.20
C THR A 147 -11.11 -7.54 -2.14
N THR A 148 -11.46 -7.81 -3.39
CA THR A 148 -10.51 -8.26 -4.44
C THR A 148 -10.50 -7.37 -5.68
N LYS A 149 -11.30 -6.30 -5.71
CA LYS A 149 -11.33 -5.29 -6.78
C LYS A 149 -11.56 -3.91 -6.19
N LEU A 150 -10.95 -2.88 -6.78
CA LEU A 150 -11.12 -1.49 -6.34
C LEU A 150 -11.60 -0.60 -7.48
N ASN A 151 -12.41 0.39 -7.15
CA ASN A 151 -12.64 1.56 -7.99
C ASN A 151 -11.62 2.62 -7.61
N VAL A 152 -10.72 2.96 -8.54
CA VAL A 152 -9.61 3.88 -8.30
C VAL A 152 -9.77 5.09 -9.21
N TYR A 153 -9.90 6.28 -8.63
CA TYR A 153 -9.78 7.51 -9.39
C TYR A 153 -8.31 7.77 -9.74
N LEU A 154 -8.04 8.12 -11.00
CA LEU A 154 -6.70 8.40 -11.51
C LEU A 154 -6.53 9.93 -11.67
N PRO A 155 -5.79 10.60 -10.77
CA PRO A 155 -5.77 12.07 -10.70
C PRO A 155 -5.16 12.76 -11.92
N GLY A 156 -5.65 13.96 -12.20
CA GLY A 156 -5.07 14.88 -13.17
C GLY A 156 -6.04 15.29 -14.28
N THR A 157 -5.90 16.54 -14.72
CA THR A 157 -6.70 17.14 -15.81
C THR A 157 -6.00 17.02 -17.18
N ASP A 158 -4.69 16.79 -17.19
CA ASP A 158 -3.91 16.52 -18.40
C ASP A 158 -4.20 15.11 -18.95
N ARG A 159 -4.79 15.05 -20.15
CA ARG A 159 -5.14 13.78 -20.82
C ARG A 159 -3.92 12.99 -21.29
N HIS A 160 -2.74 13.60 -21.39
CA HIS A 160 -1.50 12.92 -21.74
C HIS A 160 -0.89 12.18 -20.55
N ARG A 161 -1.32 12.47 -19.32
CA ARG A 161 -0.89 11.73 -18.14
C ARG A 161 -1.48 10.33 -18.13
N THR A 162 -0.62 9.33 -17.98
CA THR A 162 -0.99 7.91 -18.00
C THR A 162 -0.69 7.21 -16.69
N TYR A 163 -1.45 6.14 -16.44
CA TYR A 163 -1.34 5.25 -15.29
C TYR A 163 -1.36 3.81 -15.78
N THR A 164 -0.22 3.12 -15.70
CA THR A 164 -0.08 1.73 -16.14
C THR A 164 -0.23 0.79 -14.95
N HIS A 165 -1.32 0.02 -14.89
CA HIS A 165 -1.55 -0.93 -13.80
C HIS A 165 -0.49 -2.03 -13.83
N VAL A 166 0.28 -2.16 -12.75
CA VAL A 166 1.53 -2.94 -12.76
C VAL A 166 1.30 -4.43 -13.01
N TRP A 167 0.19 -4.99 -12.50
CA TRP A 167 -0.10 -6.42 -12.60
C TRP A 167 -0.67 -6.83 -13.95
N SER A 168 -1.56 -6.01 -14.52
CA SER A 168 -2.20 -6.32 -15.81
C SER A 168 -1.48 -5.74 -17.02
N GLY A 169 -0.59 -4.77 -16.82
CA GLY A 169 0.04 -3.99 -17.90
C GLY A 169 -0.89 -2.99 -18.61
N LYS A 170 -2.21 -3.02 -18.35
CA LYS A 170 -3.17 -2.09 -18.92
C LYS A 170 -2.90 -0.63 -18.50
N THR A 171 -2.89 0.26 -19.49
CA THR A 171 -2.70 1.71 -19.31
C THR A 171 -4.04 2.42 -19.34
N TYR A 172 -4.16 3.43 -18.49
CA TYR A 172 -5.30 4.33 -18.37
C TYR A 172 -4.84 5.79 -18.45
N HIS A 173 -5.77 6.70 -18.74
CA HIS A 173 -5.52 8.14 -18.75
C HIS A 173 -6.02 8.79 -17.46
N ALA A 174 -5.44 9.94 -17.09
CA ALA A 174 -5.90 10.73 -15.96
C ALA A 174 -7.37 11.20 -16.10
N GLY A 175 -7.99 11.60 -15.00
CA GLY A 175 -9.33 12.18 -14.94
C GLY A 175 -10.48 11.17 -14.90
N GLN A 176 -10.19 9.87 -14.81
CA GLN A 176 -11.19 8.80 -14.83
C GLN A 176 -11.14 7.90 -13.59
N THR A 177 -12.26 7.25 -13.29
CA THR A 177 -12.31 6.17 -12.29
C THR A 177 -12.27 4.82 -12.98
N VAL A 178 -11.33 3.96 -12.59
CA VAL A 178 -11.12 2.64 -13.19
C VAL A 178 -11.42 1.55 -12.19
N ARG A 179 -12.00 0.44 -12.65
CA ARG A 179 -12.16 -0.77 -11.84
C ARG A 179 -11.02 -1.72 -12.13
N VAL A 180 -10.21 -2.05 -11.12
CA VAL A 180 -9.03 -2.92 -11.25
C VAL A 180 -9.08 -4.07 -10.26
N ASP A 181 -8.46 -5.19 -10.65
CA ASP A 181 -8.28 -6.33 -9.77
C ASP A 181 -7.17 -6.02 -8.74
N ALA A 182 -7.45 -6.34 -7.48
CA ALA A 182 -6.55 -6.21 -6.34
C ALA A 182 -6.63 -7.44 -5.41
N PRO A 183 -6.38 -8.67 -5.92
CA PRO A 183 -6.38 -9.87 -5.09
C PRO A 183 -5.25 -9.84 -4.05
N TYR A 184 -5.25 -10.78 -3.11
CA TYR A 184 -4.18 -10.92 -2.12
C TYR A 184 -2.82 -11.08 -2.81
N GLY A 185 -1.83 -10.31 -2.35
CA GLY A 185 -0.49 -10.16 -2.92
C GLY A 185 -0.38 -9.10 -4.01
N LYS A 186 -1.47 -8.49 -4.46
CA LYS A 186 -1.48 -7.58 -5.62
C LYS A 186 -2.26 -6.30 -5.31
N PRO A 187 -1.76 -5.40 -4.46
CA PRO A 187 -2.42 -4.11 -4.21
C PRO A 187 -2.55 -3.30 -5.51
N ALA A 188 -3.59 -2.49 -5.64
CA ALA A 188 -3.77 -1.68 -6.85
C ALA A 188 -2.64 -0.63 -6.96
N MET A 189 -1.77 -0.80 -7.95
CA MET A 189 -0.59 0.04 -8.16
C MET A 189 -0.41 0.37 -9.62
N PHE A 190 0.04 1.58 -9.90
CA PHE A 190 0.17 2.13 -11.24
C PHE A 190 1.52 2.83 -11.41
N VAL A 191 2.21 2.55 -12.51
CA VAL A 191 3.33 3.38 -12.96
C VAL A 191 2.78 4.62 -13.66
N VAL A 192 3.20 5.78 -13.19
CA VAL A 192 2.80 7.09 -13.72
C VAL A 192 3.66 7.42 -14.94
N ASN A 193 3.04 7.89 -16.03
CA ASN A 193 3.72 8.38 -17.24
C ASN A 193 4.79 7.43 -17.81
N HIS A 194 4.57 6.12 -17.67
CA HIS A 194 5.54 5.10 -18.07
C HIS A 194 6.95 5.31 -17.49
N ALA A 195 7.05 5.88 -16.28
CA ALA A 195 8.32 6.13 -15.62
C ALA A 195 9.25 4.89 -15.65
N ARG A 196 10.53 5.16 -15.89
CA ARG A 196 11.60 4.17 -15.96
C ARG A 196 12.80 4.67 -15.18
N SER A 197 13.33 3.81 -14.33
CA SER A 197 14.64 3.99 -13.72
C SER A 197 15.20 2.62 -13.34
N PRO A 198 16.54 2.46 -13.29
CA PRO A 198 17.15 1.21 -12.82
C PRO A 198 16.64 0.79 -11.43
N GLN A 199 16.30 1.76 -10.58
CA GLN A 199 15.79 1.52 -9.24
C GLN A 199 14.34 1.02 -9.25
N LEU A 200 13.49 1.56 -10.13
CA LEU A 200 12.11 1.11 -10.30
C LEU A 200 12.04 -0.25 -11.00
N ASP A 201 12.97 -0.53 -11.91
CA ASP A 201 13.03 -1.79 -12.65
C ASP A 201 13.20 -3.01 -11.75
N VAL A 202 13.80 -2.86 -10.57
CA VAL A 202 13.87 -3.93 -9.55
C VAL A 202 12.49 -4.35 -9.09
N PHE A 203 11.59 -3.39 -8.82
CA PHE A 203 10.20 -3.67 -8.48
C PHE A 203 9.42 -4.22 -9.69
N LEU A 204 9.62 -3.67 -10.89
CA LEU A 204 8.93 -4.19 -12.08
C LEU A 204 9.35 -5.62 -12.43
N ASN A 205 10.60 -6.00 -12.14
CA ASN A 205 11.06 -7.39 -12.20
C ASN A 205 10.36 -8.28 -11.16
N PHE A 206 10.18 -7.80 -9.93
CA PHE A 206 9.39 -8.50 -8.91
C PHE A 206 7.95 -8.72 -9.39
N VAL A 207 7.30 -7.68 -9.92
CA VAL A 207 5.94 -7.76 -10.48
C VAL A 207 5.86 -8.82 -11.57
N ARG A 208 6.79 -8.84 -12.53
CA ARG A 208 6.82 -9.86 -13.60
C ARG A 208 6.97 -11.28 -13.04
N LYS A 209 7.89 -11.47 -12.09
CA LYS A 209 8.19 -12.78 -11.50
C LYS A 209 7.02 -13.31 -10.66
N GLU A 210 6.36 -12.45 -9.90
CA GLU A 210 5.36 -12.82 -8.91
C GLU A 210 3.91 -12.67 -9.43
N ASN A 211 3.72 -12.29 -10.71
CA ASN A 211 2.37 -12.14 -11.27
C ASN A 211 1.58 -13.46 -11.31
N GLY A 212 2.25 -14.61 -11.32
CA GLY A 212 1.58 -15.92 -11.20
C GLY A 212 1.28 -16.34 -9.77
N THR A 213 1.80 -15.64 -8.76
CA THR A 213 1.72 -16.05 -7.36
C THR A 213 0.28 -15.88 -6.84
N VAL A 214 -0.24 -16.92 -6.20
CA VAL A 214 -1.56 -16.93 -5.56
C VAL A 214 -1.37 -16.99 -4.05
N ILE A 215 -1.83 -15.94 -3.37
CA ILE A 215 -1.86 -15.87 -1.90
C ILE A 215 -3.22 -16.35 -1.41
N ARG A 216 -3.22 -17.22 -0.40
CA ARG A 216 -4.42 -17.72 0.27
C ARG A 216 -4.45 -17.17 1.69
N VAL A 217 -5.62 -16.71 2.12
CA VAL A 217 -5.93 -16.13 3.43
C VAL A 217 -7.08 -16.90 4.03
#